data_AF-A0A350I484-F1
#
_entry.id   AF-A0A350I484-F1
#
_cell.length_a   1.000
_cell.length_b   1.000
_cell.length_c   1.000
_cell.angle_alpha   90.00
_cell.angle_beta   90.00
_cell.angle_gamma   90.00
#
_symmetry.space_group_name_H-M   'P 1'
#
loop_
_entity.id
_entity.type
_entity.pdbx_description
1 polymer ?
#
loop_
_entity_poly.entity_id
_entity_poly.type
_entity_poly.pdbx_seq_one_letter_code
_entity_poly.pdbx_strand_id
1 'polypeptide(L)'
;FNAPDSTNPTGSFYGIAPAERVLSRDQEWFLLQIFNRGSTAEVLVNGEVVSHARDLKPPYRGSIGFQHHTPGGSIQYRAARLRAIE
;
A
#
# COMPACT_ATOMS: atom_id res chain seq x y z
N PHE A 1 10.91 -5.93 6.72
CA PHE A 1 12.18 -5.24 6.61
C PHE A 1 12.16 -4.37 5.37
N ASN A 2 12.48 -3.09 5.50
CA ASN A 2 12.68 -2.24 4.32
C ASN A 2 13.94 -2.71 3.59
N ALA A 3 13.80 -3.00 2.30
CA ALA A 3 14.89 -3.40 1.44
C ALA A 3 15.22 -2.22 0.50
N PRO A 4 16.38 -1.55 0.67
CA PRO A 4 16.74 -0.37 -0.12
C PRO A 4 16.73 -0.60 -1.64
N ASP A 5 17.09 -1.81 -2.06
CA ASP A 5 17.17 -2.19 -3.48
C ASP A 5 15.88 -2.81 -4.01
N SER A 6 14.78 -2.76 -3.24
CA SER A 6 13.49 -3.26 -3.70
C SER A 6 12.95 -2.38 -4.83
N THR A 7 12.56 -3.01 -5.94
CA THR A 7 11.81 -2.35 -7.01
C THR A 7 10.36 -2.03 -6.61
N ASN A 8 9.88 -2.60 -5.50
CA ASN A 8 8.54 -2.42 -4.96
C ASN A 8 8.61 -2.20 -3.45
N PRO A 9 9.15 -1.05 -2.98
CA PRO A 9 9.22 -0.76 -1.55
C PRO A 9 7.82 -0.50 -0.96
N THR A 10 7.73 -0.36 0.37
CA THR A 10 6.47 -0.08 1.09
C THR A 10 5.71 1.07 0.45
N GLY A 11 4.44 0.86 0.13
CA GLY A 11 3.58 1.84 -0.52
C GLY A 11 3.46 1.69 -2.04
N SER A 12 4.19 0.76 -2.65
CA SER A 12 4.07 0.48 -4.09
C SER A 12 2.77 -0.26 -4.42
N PHE A 13 2.24 -0.03 -5.62
CA PHE A 13 1.35 -0.99 -6.27
C PHE A 13 2.24 -2.04 -6.94
N TYR A 14 2.37 -3.21 -6.32
CA TYR A 14 3.32 -4.25 -6.72
C TYR A 14 3.21 -4.60 -8.21
N GLY A 15 4.26 -4.36 -8.97
CA GLY A 15 4.32 -4.63 -10.42
C GLY A 15 3.56 -3.64 -11.31
N ILE A 16 2.99 -2.57 -10.75
CA ILE A 16 2.20 -1.56 -11.49
C ILE A 16 2.84 -0.17 -11.36
N ALA A 17 3.06 0.30 -10.14
CA ALA A 17 3.61 1.62 -9.87
C ALA A 17 4.47 1.58 -8.60
N PRO A 18 5.78 1.87 -8.67
CA PRO A 18 6.64 1.90 -7.50
C PRO A 18 6.29 3.09 -6.60
N ALA A 19 6.57 2.97 -5.30
CA ALA A 19 6.58 4.13 -4.43
C ALA A 19 7.81 5.01 -4.74
N GLU A 20 7.60 6.30 -4.92
CA GLU A 20 8.65 7.29 -5.22
C GLU A 20 9.52 7.61 -4.00
N ARG A 21 9.03 7.28 -2.80
CA ARG A 21 9.70 7.51 -1.51
C ARG A 21 9.30 6.46 -0.50
N VAL A 22 10.22 6.12 0.41
CA VAL A 22 9.97 5.18 1.52
C VAL A 22 9.83 5.97 2.81
N LEU A 23 8.60 6.08 3.30
CA LEU A 23 8.26 6.83 4.52
C LEU A 23 7.90 5.92 5.71
N SER A 24 8.06 4.61 5.56
CA SER A 24 7.90 3.63 6.63
C SER A 24 9.25 3.27 7.23
N ARG A 25 9.23 2.74 8.46
CA ARG A 25 10.39 2.13 9.13
C ARG A 25 9.97 0.84 9.81
N ASP A 26 10.87 -0.14 9.85
CA ASP A 26 10.61 -1.37 10.57
C ASP A 26 10.46 -1.11 12.06
N GLN A 27 9.58 -1.87 12.73
CA GLN A 27 9.27 -1.75 14.16
C GLN A 27 8.66 -0.41 14.58
N GLU A 28 8.28 0.46 13.64
CA GLU A 28 7.55 1.69 13.89
C GLU A 28 6.12 1.58 13.32
N TRP A 29 5.13 2.08 14.05
CA TRP A 29 3.79 2.23 13.51
C TRP A 29 3.77 3.38 12.50
N PHE A 30 3.24 3.11 11.31
CA PHE A 30 2.96 4.12 10.29
C PHE A 30 1.53 3.99 9.82
N LEU A 31 0.98 5.09 9.29
CA LEU A 31 -0.34 5.09 8.68
C LEU A 31 -0.20 4.70 7.20
N LEU A 32 -0.89 3.65 6.77
CA LEU A 32 -1.05 3.28 5.36
C LEU A 32 -2.47 3.56 4.93
N GLN A 33 -2.64 4.36 3.88
CA GLN A 33 -3.95 4.66 3.31
C GLN A 33 -3.94 4.32 1.83
N ILE A 34 -5.02 3.71 1.36
CA ILE A 34 -5.20 3.35 -0.03
C ILE A 34 -6.53 3.96 -0.47
N PHE A 35 -6.50 4.78 -1.50
CA PHE A 35 -7.70 5.33 -2.12
C PHE A 35 -7.86 4.71 -3.51
N ASN A 36 -8.97 4.02 -3.72
CA ASN A 36 -9.27 3.36 -5.00
C ASN A 36 -10.50 4.02 -5.63
N ARG A 37 -10.31 4.66 -6.78
CA ARG A 37 -11.35 5.37 -7.56
C ARG A 37 -11.67 4.64 -8.88
N GLY A 38 -11.51 3.32 -8.89
CA GLY A 38 -11.79 2.48 -10.06
C GLY A 38 -10.58 2.34 -10.97
N SER A 39 -10.50 3.15 -12.03
CA SER A 39 -9.38 3.09 -12.98
C SER A 39 -8.09 3.73 -12.44
N THR A 40 -8.17 4.45 -11.33
CA THR A 40 -7.03 5.07 -10.65
C THR A 40 -7.00 4.71 -9.17
N ALA A 41 -5.80 4.65 -8.60
CA ALA A 41 -5.60 4.44 -7.18
C ALA A 41 -4.32 5.11 -6.68
N GLU A 42 -4.30 5.51 -5.43
CA GLU A 42 -3.15 6.13 -4.76
C GLU A 42 -2.88 5.46 -3.42
N VAL A 43 -1.61 5.37 -3.05
CA VAL A 43 -1.17 4.96 -1.71
C VAL A 43 -0.52 6.14 -1.03
N LEU A 44 -0.92 6.37 0.21
CA LEU A 44 -0.28 7.31 1.11
C LEU A 44 0.38 6.56 2.26
N VAL A 45 1.56 7.03 2.65
CA VAL A 45 2.26 6.60 3.86
C VAL A 45 2.46 7.83 4.74
N ASN A 46 1.99 7.76 5.99
CA ASN A 46 1.99 8.89 6.93
C ASN A 46 1.32 10.16 6.39
N GLY A 47 0.27 10.00 5.57
CA GLY A 47 -0.48 11.11 4.98
C GLY A 47 0.14 11.72 3.72
N GLU A 48 1.31 11.26 3.28
CA GLU A 48 1.94 11.70 2.04
C GLU A 48 1.72 10.68 0.92
N VAL A 49 1.35 11.15 -0.28
CA VAL A 49 1.24 10.29 -1.46
C VAL A 49 2.62 9.77 -1.82
N VAL A 50 2.74 8.45 -1.92
CA VAL A 50 3.99 7.78 -2.30
C VAL A 50 3.89 7.05 -3.62
N SER A 51 2.69 6.65 -4.06
CA SER A 51 2.49 6.01 -5.37
C SER A 51 1.12 6.31 -5.96
N HIS A 52 1.03 6.24 -7.29
CA HIS A 52 -0.20 6.43 -8.06
C HIS A 52 -0.24 5.44 -9.22
N ALA A 53 -1.29 4.62 -9.27
CA ALA A 53 -1.61 3.75 -10.39
C ALA A 53 -2.72 4.35 -11.27
N ARG A 54 -2.55 4.22 -12.59
CA ARG A 54 -3.52 4.66 -13.61
C ARG A 54 -3.88 3.50 -14.53
N ASP A 55 -4.96 3.67 -15.29
CA ASP A 55 -5.41 2.72 -16.31
C ASP A 55 -5.65 1.29 -15.79
N LEU A 56 -5.98 1.16 -14.51
CA LEU A 56 -6.36 -0.11 -13.88
C LEU A 56 -7.57 -0.70 -14.60
N LYS A 57 -7.58 -2.03 -14.77
CA LYS A 57 -8.64 -2.75 -15.48
C LYS A 57 -9.69 -3.28 -14.49
N PRO A 58 -10.97 -3.38 -14.89
CA PRO A 58 -12.03 -3.92 -14.05
C PRO A 58 -11.81 -5.42 -13.75
N PRO A 59 -12.46 -5.98 -12.70
CA PRO A 59 -13.49 -5.36 -11.86
C PRO A 59 -12.92 -4.42 -10.77
N TYR A 60 -13.53 -3.25 -10.61
CA TYR A 60 -13.17 -2.27 -9.58
C TYR A 60 -13.77 -2.56 -8.20
N ARG A 61 -14.12 -3.82 -7.95
CA ARG A 61 -14.74 -4.28 -6.70
C ARG A 61 -14.24 -5.66 -6.37
N GLY A 62 -14.10 -5.95 -5.08
CA GLY A 62 -13.64 -7.24 -4.59
C GLY A 62 -13.44 -7.23 -3.08
N SER A 63 -12.79 -8.29 -2.60
CA SER A 63 -12.43 -8.45 -1.19
C SER A 63 -11.14 -7.72 -0.86
N ILE A 64 -11.00 -7.30 0.39
CA ILE A 64 -9.77 -6.73 0.95
C ILE A 64 -9.17 -7.75 1.92
N GLY A 65 -7.86 -7.95 1.83
CA GLY A 65 -7.12 -8.88 2.68
C GLY A 65 -5.78 -8.31 3.12
N PHE A 66 -5.27 -8.84 4.23
CA PHE A 66 -3.92 -8.57 4.72
C PHE A 66 -3.02 -9.76 4.41
N GLN A 67 -1.83 -9.50 3.91
CA GLN A 67 -0.86 -10.54 3.57
C GLN A 67 0.32 -10.55 4.55
N HIS A 68 0.84 -11.74 4.83
CA HIS A 68 2.16 -11.94 5.42
C HIS A 68 2.88 -13.00 4.57
N HIS A 69 3.95 -12.59 3.90
CA HIS A 69 4.66 -13.45 2.94
C HIS A 69 5.99 -14.01 3.49
N THR A 70 6.60 -13.35 4.47
CA THR A 70 7.98 -13.67 4.91
C THR A 70 8.01 -14.78 5.95
N PRO A 71 8.62 -15.95 5.68
CA PRO A 71 8.79 -17.00 6.68
C PRO A 71 9.62 -16.49 7.87
N GLY A 72 9.17 -16.77 9.09
CA GLY A 72 9.82 -16.29 10.32
C GLY A 72 9.69 -14.78 10.57
N GLY A 73 9.10 -14.02 9.65
CA GLY A 73 8.75 -12.62 9.85
C GLY A 73 7.54 -12.45 10.76
N SER A 74 7.34 -11.22 11.21
CA SER A 74 6.08 -10.80 11.83
C SER A 74 5.61 -9.49 11.23
N ILE A 75 4.29 -9.33 11.16
CA ILE A 75 3.63 -8.10 10.74
C ILE A 75 2.44 -7.87 11.68
N GLN A 76 2.21 -6.61 12.05
CA GLN A 76 1.14 -6.23 12.96
C GLN A 76 0.26 -5.19 12.30
N TYR A 77 -1.06 -5.31 12.51
CA TYR A 77 -2.06 -4.38 12.00
C TYR A 77 -2.89 -3.87 13.16
N ARG A 78 -3.25 -2.59 13.15
CA ARG A 78 -4.20 -2.01 14.11
C ARG A 78 -5.07 -0.97 13.43
N ALA A 79 -6.28 -0.78 13.96
CA ALA A 79 -7.21 0.26 13.52
C ALA A 79 -7.52 0.25 12.01
N ALA A 80 -7.61 -0.92 11.39
CA ALA A 80 -8.07 -1.04 10.01
C ALA A 80 -9.52 -0.51 9.89
N ARG A 81 -9.75 0.43 8.97
CA ARG A 81 -11.04 1.05 8.71
C ARG A 81 -11.28 1.15 7.21
N LEU A 82 -12.55 1.13 6.83
CA LEU A 82 -12.98 1.38 5.47
C LEU A 82 -14.00 2.51 5.45
N ARG A 83 -13.95 3.30 4.38
CA ARG A 83 -14.93 4.33 4.08
C ARG A 83 -15.13 4.36 2.57
N ALA A 84 -16.39 4.35 2.12
CA ALA A 84 -16.69 4.63 0.73
C ALA A 84 -16.26 6.07 0.40
N ILE A 85 -15.59 6.26 -0.73
CA ILE A 85 -15.27 7.58 -1.25
C ILE A 85 -16.32 7.96 -2.28
N GLU A 86 -16.77 9.22 -2.24
CA GLU A 86 -17.74 9.79 -3.16
C GLU A 86 -17.17 9.93 -4.58
#